data_AF-T0L6D7-F1
#
_entry.id   AF-T0L6D7-F1
#
_cell.length_a   1.000
_cell.length_b   1.000
_cell.length_c   1.000
_cell.angle_alpha   90.00
_cell.angle_beta   90.00
_cell.angle_gamma   90.00
#
_symmetry.space_group_name_H-M   'P 1'
#
loop_
_entity.id
_entity.type
_entity.pdbx_description
1 polymer ?
#
loop_
_entity_poly.entity_id
_entity_poly.type
_entity_poly.pdbx_seq_one_letter_code
_entity_poly.pdbx_strand_id
1 'polypeptide(L)'
;MAHPDIGADELSQSYISAVAKRGVAYIKADNPDIGLTAVVMIGMAEVSSVEFFEKKSLKKADKIGRFHFGGSTHCLIFGPNVKLCFNLDAIPNPGVQNSGSPIHVLSRLATVNPSNC
;
A
#
# COMPACT_ATOMS: atom_id res chain seq x y z
N MET A 1 24.52 10.97 -30.00
CA MET A 1 23.26 10.95 -29.23
C MET A 1 23.47 10.02 -28.06
N ALA A 2 23.26 10.48 -26.83
CA ALA A 2 23.39 9.61 -25.66
C ALA A 2 22.28 8.55 -25.70
N HIS A 3 22.66 7.28 -25.55
CA HIS A 3 21.72 6.17 -25.45
C HIS A 3 20.99 6.30 -24.08
N PRO A 4 19.66 6.13 -24.02
CA PRO A 4 18.96 6.13 -22.73
C PRO A 4 19.52 5.02 -21.84
N ASP A 5 19.69 5.30 -20.56
CA ASP A 5 20.13 4.29 -19.60
C ASP A 5 19.05 3.22 -19.45
N ILE A 6 19.41 1.97 -19.72
CA ILE A 6 18.45 0.86 -19.85
C ILE A 6 17.94 0.53 -18.45
N GLY A 7 16.62 0.66 -18.24
CA GLY A 7 15.97 0.31 -16.97
C GLY A 7 16.18 1.33 -15.85
N ALA A 8 16.59 2.57 -16.18
CA ALA A 8 16.74 3.64 -15.19
C ALA A 8 15.45 3.90 -14.38
N ASP A 9 14.30 3.70 -15.00
CA ASP A 9 12.98 3.78 -14.37
C ASP A 9 12.71 2.60 -13.42
N GLU A 10 13.02 1.37 -13.82
CA GLU A 10 12.80 0.15 -13.03
C GLU A 10 13.76 0.02 -11.85
N LEU A 11 15.06 0.23 -12.09
CA LEU A 11 16.10 0.01 -11.08
C LEU A 11 16.04 1.06 -9.95
N SER A 12 15.54 2.27 -10.25
CA SER A 12 15.38 3.33 -9.26
C SER A 12 14.05 3.28 -8.49
N GLN A 13 13.09 2.42 -8.88
CA GLN A 13 11.76 2.39 -8.23
C GLN A 13 11.81 2.12 -6.74
N SER A 14 12.78 1.33 -6.26
CA SER A 14 12.92 1.05 -4.82
C SER A 14 13.16 2.32 -3.98
N TYR A 15 13.79 3.35 -4.57
CA TYR A 15 14.07 4.63 -3.92
C TYR A 15 12.95 5.66 -4.10
N ILE A 16 11.91 5.36 -4.88
CA ILE A 16 10.85 6.32 -5.22
C ILE A 16 10.11 6.84 -3.98
N SER A 17 9.97 6.02 -2.94
CA SER A 17 9.31 6.41 -1.70
C SER A 17 10.03 7.55 -0.96
N ALA A 18 11.34 7.71 -1.18
CA ALA A 18 12.15 8.76 -0.58
C ALA A 18 11.98 10.11 -1.31
N VAL A 19 11.89 10.08 -2.64
CA VAL A 19 11.96 11.28 -3.50
C VAL A 19 10.61 11.75 -4.03
N ALA A 20 9.66 10.84 -4.27
CA ALA A 20 8.40 11.19 -4.90
C ALA A 20 7.41 11.82 -3.91
N LYS A 21 6.41 12.51 -4.46
CA LYS A 21 5.31 13.06 -3.68
C LYS A 21 4.60 11.92 -2.96
N ARG A 22 4.47 12.06 -1.64
CA ARG A 22 3.82 11.09 -0.78
C ARG A 22 2.95 11.78 0.25
N GLY A 23 1.96 11.06 0.73
CA GLY A 23 1.12 11.48 1.84
C GLY A 23 0.95 10.32 2.80
N VAL A 24 0.87 10.64 4.09
CA VAL A 24 0.73 9.66 5.16
C VAL A 24 -0.54 9.99 5.94
N ALA A 25 -1.41 8.99 6.11
CA ALA A 25 -2.59 9.09 6.95
C ALA A 25 -2.49 8.07 8.08
N TYR A 26 -2.63 8.56 9.31
CA TYR A 26 -2.76 7.70 10.48
C TYR A 26 -4.23 7.35 10.71
N ILE A 27 -4.51 6.06 10.93
CA ILE A 27 -5.85 5.55 11.18
C ILE A 27 -5.81 4.80 12.51
N LYS A 28 -6.55 5.29 13.49
CA LYS A 28 -6.77 4.58 14.75
C LYS A 28 -7.97 3.66 14.57
N ALA A 29 -7.74 2.34 14.53
CA ALA A 29 -8.82 1.37 14.53
C ALA A 29 -9.45 1.28 15.93
N ASP A 30 -10.77 1.14 15.97
CA ASP A 30 -11.50 0.89 17.22
C ASP A 30 -11.16 -0.49 17.82
N ASN A 31 -10.71 -1.43 16.98
CA ASN A 31 -10.18 -2.71 17.45
C ASN A 31 -8.75 -2.53 17.99
N PRO A 32 -8.51 -2.75 19.30
CA PRO A 32 -7.19 -2.58 19.91
C PRO A 32 -6.13 -3.55 19.37
N ASP A 33 -6.52 -4.72 18.86
CA ASP A 33 -5.59 -5.69 18.27
C ASP A 33 -4.97 -5.18 16.95
N ILE A 34 -5.64 -4.24 16.26
CA ILE A 34 -5.13 -3.53 15.09
C ILE A 34 -4.45 -2.23 15.53
N GLY A 35 -5.11 -1.48 16.41
CA GLY A 35 -4.58 -0.25 16.99
C GLY A 35 -4.33 0.86 15.96
N LEU A 36 -3.18 1.53 16.08
CA LEU A 36 -2.78 2.60 15.17
C LEU A 36 -2.12 2.00 13.92
N THR A 37 -2.63 2.36 12.75
CA THR A 37 -2.04 2.00 11.45
C THR A 37 -1.71 3.27 10.67
N ALA A 38 -0.85 3.13 9.66
CA ALA A 38 -0.56 4.21 8.74
C ALA A 38 -0.70 3.73 7.29
N VAL A 39 -1.37 4.53 6.46
CA VAL A 39 -1.39 4.36 5.01
C VAL A 39 -0.43 5.38 4.42
N VAL A 40 0.52 4.91 3.62
CA VAL A 40 1.42 5.75 2.84
C VAL A 40 1.01 5.63 1.37
N MET A 41 0.53 6.73 0.79
CA MET A 41 0.24 6.84 -0.65
C MET A 41 1.43 7.53 -1.33
N ILE A 42 1.92 6.95 -2.43
CA ILE A 42 3.08 7.46 -3.17
C ILE A 42 2.67 7.66 -4.64
N GLY A 43 2.76 8.89 -5.13
CA GLY A 43 2.57 9.19 -6.55
C GLY A 43 3.84 8.81 -7.31
N MET A 44 3.72 7.97 -8.35
CA MET A 44 4.85 7.58 -9.19
C MET A 44 4.85 8.39 -10.49
N ALA A 45 6.04 8.61 -11.06
CA ALA A 45 6.30 9.58 -12.12
C ALA A 45 6.12 11.04 -11.65
N GLU A 46 6.90 11.95 -12.24
CA GLU A 46 7.04 13.36 -11.82
C GLU A 46 5.71 14.14 -11.76
N VAL A 47 4.68 13.62 -12.40
CA VAL A 47 3.37 14.25 -12.58
C VAL A 47 2.28 13.70 -11.65
N SER A 48 2.56 12.64 -10.88
CA SER A 48 1.54 12.05 -10.01
C SER A 48 1.42 12.77 -8.67
N SER A 49 0.19 13.03 -8.25
CA SER A 49 -0.08 13.60 -6.93
C SER A 49 -1.07 12.80 -6.11
N VAL A 50 -0.96 12.94 -4.79
CA VAL A 50 -1.79 12.23 -3.81
C VAL A 50 -2.70 13.22 -3.09
N GLU A 51 -3.95 12.81 -2.84
CA GLU A 51 -4.93 13.55 -2.06
C GLU A 51 -5.65 12.60 -1.11
N PHE A 52 -5.67 12.92 0.17
CA PHE A 52 -6.53 12.25 1.15
C PHE A 52 -7.86 12.98 1.29
N PHE A 53 -8.94 12.24 1.45
CA PHE A 53 -10.24 12.81 1.78
C PHE A 53 -10.32 13.05 3.28
N GLU A 54 -10.71 14.26 3.67
CA GLU A 54 -10.94 14.58 5.08
C GLU A 54 -12.17 13.82 5.59
N LYS A 55 -11.94 12.85 6.48
CA LYS A 55 -12.99 12.05 7.10
C LYS A 55 -12.68 11.85 8.58
N LYS A 56 -13.70 12.07 9.42
CA LYS A 56 -13.60 11.85 10.88
C LYS A 56 -13.68 10.38 11.27
N SER A 57 -14.38 9.56 10.48
CA SER A 57 -14.56 8.13 10.71
C SER A 57 -14.69 7.42 9.36
N LEU A 58 -14.27 6.15 9.34
CA LEU A 58 -14.16 5.31 8.15
C LEU A 58 -14.68 3.91 8.48
N LYS A 59 -15.33 3.27 7.53
CA LYS A 59 -15.59 1.83 7.55
C LYS A 59 -14.65 1.11 6.58
N LYS A 60 -14.47 -0.20 6.77
CA LYS A 60 -13.79 -1.05 5.77
C LYS A 60 -14.44 -0.81 4.41
N ALA A 61 -13.61 -0.69 3.36
CA ALA A 61 -13.99 -0.37 1.98
C ALA A 61 -14.31 1.11 1.67
N ASP A 62 -14.29 2.00 2.66
CA ASP A 62 -14.47 3.43 2.38
C ASP A 62 -13.30 3.99 1.58
N LYS A 63 -13.62 4.87 0.63
CA LYS A 63 -12.61 5.66 -0.07
C LYS A 63 -11.94 6.62 0.92
N ILE A 64 -10.61 6.57 1.00
CA ILE A 64 -9.79 7.42 1.89
C ILE A 64 -9.02 8.51 1.15
N GLY A 65 -8.95 8.43 -0.18
CA GLY A 65 -8.20 9.36 -1.00
C GLY A 65 -8.20 8.95 -2.46
N ARG A 66 -7.35 9.61 -3.24
CA ARG A 66 -7.12 9.33 -4.65
C ARG A 66 -5.70 9.70 -5.09
N PHE A 67 -5.28 9.07 -6.17
CA PHE A 67 -4.12 9.48 -6.96
C PHE A 67 -4.61 10.31 -8.15
N HIS A 68 -3.84 11.32 -8.53
CA HIS A 68 -4.08 12.13 -9.72
C HIS A 68 -2.96 11.89 -10.72
N PHE A 69 -3.31 11.39 -11.91
CA PHE A 69 -2.45 11.23 -13.08
C PHE A 69 -1.18 10.36 -12.86
N GLY A 70 -0.76 9.61 -13.87
CA GLY A 70 0.44 8.76 -13.80
C GLY A 70 0.29 7.46 -12.98
N GLY A 71 1.44 6.87 -12.62
CA GLY A 71 1.52 5.64 -11.82
C GLY A 71 1.37 5.91 -10.33
N SER A 72 1.13 4.86 -9.54
CA SER A 72 1.01 5.00 -8.07
C SER A 72 1.39 3.72 -7.36
N THR A 73 1.79 3.88 -6.10
CA THR A 73 1.96 2.76 -5.19
C THR A 73 1.53 3.15 -3.78
N HIS A 74 1.37 2.16 -2.90
CA HIS A 74 0.96 2.38 -1.52
C HIS A 74 1.57 1.35 -0.59
N CYS A 75 1.69 1.72 0.68
CA CYS A 75 2.10 0.82 1.76
C CYS A 75 1.15 0.99 2.94
N LEU A 76 0.75 -0.13 3.55
CA LEU A 76 0.01 -0.15 4.80
C LEU A 76 0.92 -0.65 5.91
N ILE A 77 1.07 0.15 6.96
CA ILE A 77 1.95 -0.11 8.10
C ILE A 77 1.09 -0.40 9.32
N PHE A 78 1.41 -1.48 10.01
CA PHE A 78 0.79 -1.88 11.26
C PHE A 78 1.80 -1.73 12.41
N GLY A 79 1.29 -1.55 13.63
CA GLY A 79 2.14 -1.50 14.82
C GLY A 79 2.94 -2.79 15.03
N PRO A 80 4.08 -2.74 15.74
CA PRO A 80 5.02 -3.86 15.86
C PRO A 80 4.42 -5.12 16.54
N ASN A 81 3.32 -4.96 17.28
CA ASN A 81 2.65 -6.07 17.97
C ASN A 81 1.45 -6.63 17.20
N VAL A 82 1.10 -6.07 16.04
CA VAL A 82 -0.05 -6.53 15.24
C VAL A 82 0.34 -7.81 14.50
N LYS A 83 -0.33 -8.92 14.83
CA LYS A 83 -0.14 -10.21 14.18
C LYS A 83 -1.20 -10.41 13.09
N LEU A 84 -0.78 -10.44 11.82
CA LEU A 84 -1.65 -10.64 10.67
C LEU A 84 -1.49 -12.05 10.09
N CYS A 85 -2.61 -12.77 9.97
CA CYS A 85 -2.66 -14.04 9.23
C CYS A 85 -3.15 -13.73 7.82
N PHE A 86 -2.24 -13.74 6.85
CA PHE A 86 -2.58 -13.54 5.43
C PHE A 86 -3.26 -14.78 4.87
N ASN A 87 -4.24 -14.56 3.99
CA ASN A 87 -4.77 -15.64 3.17
C ASN A 87 -3.70 -16.10 2.17
N LEU A 88 -3.60 -17.40 1.93
CA LEU A 88 -2.59 -17.97 1.02
C LEU A 88 -2.66 -17.34 -0.37
N ASP A 89 -3.88 -17.13 -0.88
CA ASP A 89 -4.13 -16.49 -2.17
C ASP A 89 -3.70 -15.01 -2.20
N ALA A 90 -3.46 -14.40 -1.03
CA ALA A 90 -3.06 -13.01 -0.85
C ALA A 90 -1.56 -12.80 -0.58
N ILE A 91 -0.78 -13.88 -0.51
CA ILE A 91 0.68 -13.79 -0.33
C ILE A 91 1.32 -13.52 -1.70
N PRO A 92 2.01 -12.39 -1.90
CA PRO A 92 2.74 -12.14 -3.13
C PRO A 92 3.85 -13.19 -3.29
N ASN A 93 3.88 -13.89 -4.43
CA ASN A 93 4.95 -14.83 -4.75
C ASN A 93 6.08 -14.07 -5.48
N PRO A 94 7.22 -13.77 -4.82
CA PRO A 94 8.23 -12.87 -5.39
C PRO A 94 8.93 -13.42 -6.64
N GLY A 95 8.79 -14.73 -6.91
CA GLY A 95 9.42 -15.42 -8.04
C GLY A 95 8.52 -15.63 -9.26
N VAL A 96 7.27 -15.16 -9.25
CA VAL A 96 6.33 -15.38 -10.35
C VAL A 96 5.96 -14.04 -10.97
N GLN A 97 6.38 -13.82 -12.22
CA GLN A 97 6.06 -12.60 -12.99
C GLN A 97 4.55 -12.45 -13.28
N ASN A 98 3.77 -13.50 -13.01
CA ASN A 98 2.31 -13.53 -13.02
C ASN A 98 1.79 -13.86 -11.62
N SER A 99 1.50 -12.82 -10.85
CA SER A 99 1.10 -12.87 -9.44
C SER A 99 -0.19 -13.66 -9.18
N GLY A 100 -0.12 -14.99 -9.04
CA GLY A 100 -1.22 -15.80 -8.51
C GLY A 100 -2.57 -15.63 -9.24
N SER A 101 -3.63 -16.18 -8.64
CA SER A 101 -5.00 -15.87 -9.09
C SER A 101 -5.36 -14.44 -8.70
N PRO A 102 -6.03 -13.66 -9.57
CA PRO A 102 -6.51 -12.33 -9.21
C PRO A 102 -7.33 -12.35 -7.93
N ILE A 103 -7.02 -11.43 -7.02
CA ILE A 103 -7.76 -11.30 -5.76
C ILE A 103 -8.90 -10.32 -5.96
N HIS A 104 -10.11 -10.71 -5.54
CA HIS A 104 -11.27 -9.82 -5.61
C HIS A 104 -11.08 -8.56 -4.75
N VAL A 105 -11.46 -7.41 -5.30
CA VAL A 105 -11.49 -6.14 -4.57
C VAL A 105 -12.42 -6.28 -3.37
N LEU A 106 -12.00 -5.75 -2.20
CA LEU A 106 -12.67 -5.88 -0.90
C LEU A 106 -12.72 -7.29 -0.29
N SER A 107 -12.05 -8.27 -0.89
CA SER A 107 -11.89 -9.58 -0.27
C SER A 107 -11.08 -9.52 1.03
N ARG A 108 -11.05 -10.64 1.74
CA ARG A 108 -10.25 -10.78 2.96
C ARG A 108 -8.80 -11.04 2.55
N LEU A 109 -7.91 -10.09 2.81
CA LEU A 109 -6.47 -10.24 2.56
C LEU A 109 -5.75 -10.86 3.76
N ALA A 110 -6.13 -10.43 4.97
CA ALA A 110 -5.60 -10.93 6.23
C ALA A 110 -6.63 -10.77 7.35
N THR A 111 -6.40 -11.49 8.45
CA THR A 111 -7.12 -11.35 9.72
C THR A 111 -6.12 -11.05 10.83
N VAL A 112 -6.48 -10.19 11.78
CA VAL A 112 -5.66 -10.01 12.99
C VAL A 112 -5.88 -11.19 13.94
N ASN A 113 -4.80 -11.81 14.44
CA ASN A 113 -4.89 -12.91 15.40
C ASN A 113 -3.81 -12.75 16.49
N PRO A 114 -4.17 -12.25 17.68
CA PRO A 114 -3.22 -12.08 18.79
C PRO A 114 -2.59 -13.40 19.27
N SER A 115 -3.33 -14.51 19.11
CA SER A 115 -3.03 -15.80 19.73
C SER A 115 -2.08 -16.69 18.91
N ASN A 116 -2.01 -16.51 17.59
CA ASN A 116 -0.95 -16.92 16.64
C ASN A 116 -1.53 -17.12 15.22
N CYS A 117 -0.68 -16.90 14.23
CA CYS A 117 -0.73 -17.57 12.93
C CYS A 117 0.39 -18.63 12.95
#